data_AF-A0A1A7YS14-F1
#
_entry.id   AF-A0A1A7YS14-F1
#
_cell.length_a   1.000
_cell.length_b   1.000
_cell.length_c   1.000
_cell.angle_alpha   90.00
_cell.angle_beta   90.00
_cell.angle_gamma   90.00
#
_symmetry.space_group_name_H-M   'P 1'
#
loop_
_entity.id
_entity.type
_entity.pdbx_description
1 polymer ?
#
loop_
_entity_poly.entity_id
_entity_poly.type
_entity_poly.pdbx_seq_one_letter_code
_entity_poly.pdbx_strand_id
1 'polypeptide(L)'
;GKPNPVATWLKDGKPLDPKMVNVRNTNVDSILFIRSAEREHSGTYELTLKIENMEDKASIVIRVIERPGPPQNVKVTDVWGFNAALEWDPPKDDGNSE
;
A
#
# COMPACT_ATOMS: atom_id res chain seq x y z
N GLY A 1 14.39 -4.07 24.41
CA GLY A 1 14.85 -4.97 25.49
C GLY A 1 16.31 -5.28 25.30
N LYS A 2 16.99 -5.83 26.31
CA LYS A 2 18.33 -6.44 26.14
C LYS A 2 18.16 -7.97 26.26
N PRO A 3 18.78 -8.79 25.40
CA PRO A 3 19.58 -8.42 24.21
C PRO A 3 18.77 -7.61 23.19
N ASN A 4 19.46 -6.82 22.37
CA ASN A 4 18.78 -6.07 21.32
C ASN A 4 18.18 -7.07 20.31
N PRO A 5 16.88 -6.99 20.00
CA PRO A 5 16.28 -7.86 19.00
C PRO A 5 16.88 -7.59 17.61
N VAL A 6 17.03 -8.66 16.84
CA VAL A 6 17.31 -8.57 15.40
C VAL A 6 15.96 -8.42 14.69
N ALA A 7 15.78 -7.30 13.98
CA ALA A 7 14.59 -7.01 13.20
C ALA A 7 14.80 -7.39 11.73
N THR A 8 13.95 -8.29 11.22
CA THR A 8 13.95 -8.73 9.82
C THR A 8 12.58 -8.45 9.21
N TRP A 9 12.57 -7.92 8.00
CA TRP A 9 11.34 -7.65 7.26
C TRP A 9 11.22 -8.53 6.02
N LEU A 10 9.99 -8.96 5.74
CA LEU A 10 9.60 -9.64 4.50
C LEU A 10 8.43 -8.90 3.86
N LYS A 11 8.33 -8.94 2.53
CA LYS A 11 7.14 -8.58 1.75
C LYS A 11 6.66 -9.83 1.03
N ASP A 12 5.42 -10.22 1.25
CA ASP A 12 4.78 -11.38 0.61
C ASP A 12 5.63 -12.67 0.78
N GLY A 13 6.20 -12.84 1.97
CA GLY A 13 7.07 -13.98 2.33
C GLY A 13 8.49 -13.93 1.73
N LYS A 14 8.86 -12.86 1.01
CA LYS A 14 10.17 -12.69 0.37
C LYS A 14 10.97 -11.56 1.01
N PRO A 15 12.32 -11.60 0.97
CA PRO A 15 13.15 -10.49 1.39
C PRO A 15 12.75 -9.19 0.68
N LEU A 16 12.80 -8.07 1.41
CA LEU A 16 12.56 -6.75 0.81
C LEU A 16 13.57 -6.46 -0.30
N ASP A 17 13.12 -5.83 -1.39
CA ASP A 17 14.01 -5.24 -2.38
C ASP A 17 14.50 -3.87 -1.87
N PRO A 18 15.81 -3.68 -1.62
CA PRO A 18 16.37 -2.41 -1.15
C PRO A 18 16.18 -1.24 -2.12
N LYS A 19 15.88 -1.51 -3.40
CA LYS A 19 15.56 -0.47 -4.39
C LYS A 19 14.15 0.09 -4.21
N MET A 20 13.23 -0.73 -3.70
CA MET A 20 11.82 -0.37 -3.52
C MET A 20 11.54 0.16 -2.12
N VAL A 21 12.20 -0.42 -1.11
CA VAL A 21 11.88 -0.15 0.30
C VAL A 21 13.16 0.02 1.11
N ASN A 22 13.21 1.08 1.93
CA ASN A 22 14.30 1.32 2.86
C ASN A 22 13.89 0.92 4.27
N VAL A 23 14.80 0.28 5.02
CA VAL A 23 14.56 -0.07 6.43
C VAL A 23 15.61 0.59 7.31
N ARG A 24 15.15 1.23 8.39
CA ARG A 24 15.99 1.77 9.46
C ARG A 24 15.67 1.04 10.75
N ASN A 25 16.66 0.35 11.30
CA ASN A 25 16.56 -0.31 12.59
C ASN A 25 17.33 0.47 13.65
N THR A 26 16.72 0.65 14.82
CA THR A 26 17.39 1.12 16.03
C THR A 26 17.18 0.10 17.15
N ASN A 27 17.69 0.40 18.35
CA ASN A 27 17.52 -0.46 19.51
C ASN A 27 16.08 -0.46 20.08
N VAL A 28 15.25 0.49 19.64
CA VAL A 28 13.89 0.72 20.18
C VAL A 28 12.80 0.68 19.12
N ASP A 29 13.16 0.85 17.85
CA ASP A 29 12.21 0.86 16.74
C ASP A 29 12.78 0.23 15.47
N SER A 30 11.88 -0.15 14.57
CA SER A 30 12.19 -0.53 13.21
C SER A 30 11.23 0.22 12.30
N ILE A 31 11.75 0.95 11.32
CA ILE A 31 10.99 1.81 10.43
C ILE A 31 11.18 1.33 9.00
N LEU A 32 10.07 1.04 8.33
CA LEU A 32 9.99 0.77 6.90
C LEU A 32 9.57 2.04 6.17
N PHE A 33 10.31 2.43 5.13
CA PHE A 33 10.10 3.66 4.39
C PHE A 33 9.96 3.40 2.88
N ILE A 34 8.83 3.82 2.32
CA ILE A 34 8.53 3.81 0.88
C ILE A 34 8.50 5.28 0.42
N ARG A 35 9.44 5.67 -0.45
CA ARG A 35 9.63 7.09 -0.83
C ARG A 35 8.58 7.58 -1.83
N SER A 36 8.28 6.78 -2.84
CA SER A 36 7.28 7.05 -3.87
C SER A 36 6.43 5.80 -4.00
N ALA A 37 5.26 5.81 -3.37
CA ALA A 37 4.40 4.65 -3.32
C ALA A 37 3.72 4.41 -4.68
N GLU A 38 4.08 3.29 -5.29
CA GLU A 38 3.47 2.73 -6.51
C GLU A 38 2.73 1.42 -6.18
N ARG A 39 1.86 0.96 -7.09
CA ARG A 39 1.01 -0.23 -6.90
C ARG A 39 1.78 -1.48 -6.46
N GLU A 40 3.01 -1.65 -6.96
CA GLU A 40 3.91 -2.78 -6.63
C GLU A 40 4.32 -2.85 -5.15
N HIS A 41 4.23 -1.74 -4.42
CA HIS A 41 4.46 -1.69 -2.98
C HIS A 41 3.29 -2.24 -2.17
N SER A 42 2.13 -2.49 -2.79
CA SER A 42 1.04 -3.19 -2.10
C SER A 42 1.45 -4.62 -1.78
N GLY A 43 1.04 -5.12 -0.62
CA GLY A 43 1.38 -6.47 -0.17
C GLY A 43 1.34 -6.60 1.34
N THR A 44 1.67 -7.79 1.83
CA THR A 44 1.78 -8.07 3.27
C THR A 44 3.22 -7.97 3.71
N TYR A 45 3.50 -7.06 4.63
CA TYR A 45 4.80 -6.85 5.24
C TYR A 45 4.84 -7.53 6.61
N GLU A 46 5.80 -8.42 6.83
CA GLU A 46 5.99 -9.12 8.10
C GLU A 46 7.30 -8.66 8.74
N LEU A 47 7.21 -8.15 9.97
CA LEU A 47 8.34 -7.88 10.84
C LEU A 47 8.52 -9.07 11.79
N THR A 48 9.70 -9.67 11.76
CA THR A 48 10.15 -10.67 12.74
C THR A 48 11.19 -10.04 13.66
N LEU A 49 10.95 -10.09 14.97
CA LEU A 49 11.90 -9.73 16.01
C LEU A 49 12.45 -10.99 16.66
N LYS A 50 13.77 -11.20 16.58
CA LYS A 50 14.43 -12.37 17.17
C LYS A 50 15.42 -11.99 18.26
N ILE A 51 15.33 -12.64 19.42
CA ILE A 51 16.28 -12.53 20.54
C ILE A 51 16.69 -13.95 20.94
N GLU A 52 17.92 -14.36 20.61
CA GLU A 52 18.42 -15.70 20.90
C GLU A 52 17.45 -16.80 20.40
N ASN A 53 16.74 -17.45 21.32
CA ASN A 53 15.78 -18.52 21.06
C ASN A 53 14.30 -18.05 21.08
N MET A 54 14.06 -16.76 21.28
CA MET A 54 12.74 -16.15 21.26
C MET A 54 12.50 -15.42 19.94
N GLU A 55 11.28 -15.53 19.43
CA GLU A 55 10.84 -14.88 18.20
C GLU A 55 9.42 -14.37 18.40
N ASP A 56 9.16 -13.16 17.90
CA ASP A 56 7.83 -12.59 17.81
C ASP A 56 7.64 -11.95 16.43
N LYS A 57 6.39 -11.89 15.96
CA LYS A 57 6.04 -11.46 14.60
C LYS A 57 4.88 -10.48 14.59
N ALA A 58 4.97 -9.50 13.71
CA ALA A 58 3.88 -8.57 13.41
C ALA A 58 3.71 -8.42 11.90
N SER A 59 2.46 -8.43 11.43
CA SER A 59 2.14 -8.31 10.01
C SER A 59 1.31 -7.08 9.72
N ILE A 60 1.61 -6.41 8.61
CA ILE A 60 0.98 -5.18 8.15
C ILE A 60 0.57 -5.38 6.69
N VAL A 61 -0.70 -5.17 6.38
CA VAL A 61 -1.18 -5.17 4.99
C VAL A 61 -1.14 -3.74 4.46
N ILE A 62 -0.34 -3.49 3.42
CA ILE A 62 -0.27 -2.20 2.73
C ILE A 62 -1.01 -2.32 1.42
N ARG A 63 -1.88 -1.34 1.16
CA ARG A 63 -2.55 -1.17 -0.13
C ARG A 63 -2.30 0.25 -0.63
N VAL A 64 -1.65 0.35 -1.78
CA VAL A 64 -1.47 1.62 -2.48
C VAL A 64 -2.67 1.80 -3.40
N ILE A 65 -3.42 2.88 -3.14
CA ILE A 65 -4.54 3.32 -3.98
C ILE A 65 -4.09 4.54 -4.80
N GLU A 66 -4.52 4.59 -6.04
CA GLU A 66 -4.34 5.74 -6.93
C GLU A 66 -5.66 6.47 -7.13
N ARG A 67 -5.58 7.66 -7.71
CA ARG A 67 -6.81 8.31 -8.18
C ARG A 67 -7.37 7.48 -9.34
N PRO A 68 -8.67 7.11 -9.32
CA PRO A 68 -9.32 6.50 -10.46
C PRO A 68 -9.13 7.37 -11.71
N GLY A 69 -9.17 6.72 -12.88
CA GLY A 69 -9.19 7.42 -14.15
C GLY A 69 -10.44 8.31 -14.30
N PRO A 70 -10.50 9.11 -15.38
CA PRO A 70 -11.72 9.85 -15.70
C PRO A 70 -12.88 8.89 -16.00
N PRO A 71 -14.13 9.28 -15.69
CA PRO A 71 -15.31 8.52 -16.07
C PRO A 71 -15.37 8.35 -17.60
N GLN A 72 -15.90 7.22 -18.05
CA GLN A 72 -16.00 6.87 -19.46
C GLN A 72 -17.36 7.25 -20.03
N ASN A 73 -17.46 7.43 -21.34
CA ASN A 73 -18.73 7.56 -22.07
C ASN A 73 -19.72 8.58 -21.49
N VAL A 74 -19.22 9.75 -21.05
CA VAL A 74 -20.07 10.82 -20.52
C VAL A 74 -21.05 11.29 -21.60
N LYS A 75 -22.35 11.16 -21.33
CA LYS A 75 -23.43 11.54 -22.23
C LYS A 75 -24.50 12.34 -21.49
N VAL A 76 -25.12 13.29 -22.18
CA VAL A 76 -26.33 13.96 -21.71
C VAL A 76 -27.52 13.05 -21.97
N THR A 77 -28.30 12.75 -20.94
CA THR A 77 -29.47 11.87 -21.05
C THR A 77 -30.79 12.62 -21.01
N ASP A 78 -30.82 13.78 -20.37
CA ASP A 78 -32.00 14.64 -20.33
C ASP A 78 -31.61 16.11 -20.14
N VAL A 79 -32.46 17.03 -20.59
CA VAL A 79 -32.30 18.48 -20.43
C VAL A 79 -33.63 19.11 -20.09
N TRP A 80 -33.68 19.89 -19.01
CA TRP A 80 -34.90 20.60 -18.61
C TRP A 80 -34.58 21.98 -18.00
N GLY A 81 -35.21 23.02 -18.56
CA GLY A 81 -34.94 24.40 -18.18
C GLY A 81 -33.46 24.75 -18.38
N PHE A 82 -32.76 25.05 -17.26
CA PHE A 82 -31.32 25.31 -17.23
C PHE A 82 -30.50 24.14 -16.65
N ASN A 83 -31.09 22.95 -16.57
CA ASN A 83 -30.46 21.76 -16.00
C ASN A 83 -30.25 20.67 -17.07
N ALA A 84 -29.28 19.78 -16.83
CA ALA A 84 -29.03 18.60 -17.64
C ALA A 84 -28.72 17.39 -16.74
N ALA A 85 -29.20 16.21 -17.13
CA ALA A 85 -28.78 14.93 -16.56
C ALA A 85 -27.64 14.34 -17.38
N LEU A 86 -26.64 13.80 -16.69
CA LEU A 86 -25.50 13.12 -17.29
C LEU A 86 -25.47 11.67 -16.82
N GLU A 87 -25.16 10.77 -17.73
CA GLU A 87 -24.76 9.40 -17.42
C GLU A 87 -23.32 9.19 -17.90
N TRP A 88 -22.59 8.32 -17.20
CA TRP A 88 -21.25 7.91 -17.55
C TRP A 88 -20.99 6.49 -17.06
N ASP A 89 -20.03 5.84 -17.69
CA ASP A 89 -19.53 4.54 -17.26
C ASP A 89 -18.37 4.71 -16.25
N PRO A 90 -18.13 3.73 -15.36
CA PRO A 90 -16.99 3.74 -14.46
C PRO A 90 -15.66 3.92 -15.20
N PRO A 91 -14.63 4.49 -14.56
CA PRO A 91 -13.31 4.58 -15.17
C PRO A 91 -12.75 3.20 -15.50
N LYS A 92 -11.91 3.12 -16.54
CA LYS A 92 -11.26 1.86 -16.94
C LYS A 92 -10.30 1.34 -15.87
N ASP A 93 -9.73 2.26 -15.11
CA ASP A 93 -8.82 2.00 -14.00
C ASP A 93 -9.40 2.68 -12.75
N ASP A 94 -9.76 1.88 -11.76
CA ASP A 94 -10.43 2.31 -10.54
C ASP A 94 -9.44 2.78 -9.46
N GLY A 95 -8.14 2.86 -9.77
CA GLY A 95 -7.14 3.28 -8.80
C GLY A 95 -6.92 2.26 -7.69
N ASN A 96 -7.19 0.97 -7.94
CA ASN A 96 -6.99 -0.11 -6.98
C ASN A 96 -7.91 0.00 -5.75
N SER A 97 -9.16 0.44 -5.97
CA SER A 97 -10.12 0.81 -4.90
C SER A 97 -10.93 -0.34 -4.30
N GLU A 98 -10.86 -1.56 -4.84
CA GLU A 98 -11.66 -2.73 -4.40
C GLU A 98 -11.48 -3.24 -2.95
#